data_AF-A0A1D6FJK4-F1
#
_entry.id   AF-A0A1D6FJK4-F1
#
_cell.length_a   1.000
_cell.length_b   1.000
_cell.length_c   1.000
_cell.angle_alpha   90.00
_cell.angle_beta   90.00
_cell.angle_gamma   90.00
#
_symmetry.space_group_name_H-M   'P 1'
#
loop_
_entity.id
_entity.type
_entity.pdbx_description
1 polymer ?
#
loop_
_entity_poly.entity_id
_entity_poly.type
_entity_poly.pdbx_seq_one_letter_code
_entity_poly.pdbx_strand_id
1 'polypeptide(L)'
;MQVALKALVVIHRLLREGDPTFREELLNFTQRGRILQLSNFKDDSSPIAWDCSAWVRTYGLYLEERLECFRVLKYDVEAERLSKQGQGPEKGHSRTRELDSQDLLEQLPALQQLLYRLVGCRVIISS
;
A
#
# COMPACT_ATOMS: atom_id res chain seq x y z
N MET A 1 -1.32 -12.05 -17.47
CA MET A 1 -0.73 -10.82 -16.88
C MET A 1 -1.63 -9.56 -16.84
N GLN A 2 -2.13 -9.05 -17.99
CA GLN A 2 -2.67 -7.67 -18.11
C GLN A 2 -3.86 -7.34 -17.19
N VAL A 3 -4.76 -8.30 -16.96
CA VAL A 3 -5.94 -8.12 -16.10
C VAL A 3 -5.53 -7.90 -14.64
N ALA A 4 -4.60 -8.71 -14.12
CA ALA A 4 -4.12 -8.60 -12.74
C ALA A 4 -3.44 -7.25 -12.49
N LEU A 5 -2.60 -6.80 -13.42
CA LEU A 5 -1.95 -5.48 -13.33
C LEU A 5 -2.99 -4.35 -13.31
N LYS A 6 -3.97 -4.38 -14.22
CA LYS A 6 -5.05 -3.39 -14.26
C LYS A 6 -5.87 -3.39 -12.96
N ALA A 7 -6.18 -4.56 -12.42
CA ALA A 7 -6.89 -4.69 -11.16
C ALA A 7 -6.09 -4.06 -9.99
N LEU A 8 -4.79 -4.34 -9.89
CA LEU A 8 -3.92 -3.73 -8.88
C LEU A 8 -3.86 -2.20 -9.00
N VAL A 9 -3.77 -1.67 -10.22
CA VAL A 9 -3.79 -0.22 -10.47
C VAL A 9 -5.14 0.37 -10.03
N VAL A 10 -6.26 -0.27 -10.35
CA VAL A 10 -7.59 0.19 -9.91
C VAL A 10 -7.67 0.21 -8.39
N ILE A 11 -7.24 -0.87 -7.72
CA ILE A 11 -7.25 -0.94 -6.25
C ILE A 11 -6.36 0.13 -5.64
N HIS A 12 -5.15 0.33 -6.16
CA HIS A 12 -4.28 1.41 -5.72
C HIS A 12 -4.97 2.77 -5.84
N ARG A 13 -5.60 3.06 -6.98
CA ARG A 13 -6.28 4.34 -7.21
C ARG A 13 -7.46 4.52 -6.26
N LEU A 14 -8.24 3.48 -6.00
CA LEU A 14 -9.32 3.52 -5.01
C LEU A 14 -8.79 3.76 -3.60
N LEU A 15 -7.67 3.13 -3.22
CA LEU A 15 -7.00 3.38 -1.94
C LEU A 15 -6.42 4.79 -1.83
N ARG A 16 -5.97 5.41 -2.93
CA ARG A 16 -5.30 6.71 -2.90
C ARG A 16 -6.28 7.89 -3.06
N GLU A 17 -7.16 7.79 -4.04
CA GLU A 17 -8.03 8.87 -4.53
C GLU A 17 -9.52 8.61 -4.22
N GLY A 18 -9.87 7.41 -3.79
CA GLY A 18 -11.25 7.03 -3.48
C GLY A 18 -11.76 7.60 -2.15
N ASP A 19 -13.05 7.42 -1.93
CA ASP A 19 -13.73 7.84 -0.71
C ASP A 19 -13.12 7.14 0.53
N PRO A 20 -12.88 7.85 1.65
CA PRO A 20 -12.36 7.24 2.87
C PRO A 20 -13.16 6.02 3.37
N THR A 21 -14.47 6.01 3.19
CA THR A 21 -15.35 4.88 3.57
C THR A 21 -14.98 3.59 2.84
N PHE A 22 -14.53 3.69 1.58
CA PHE A 22 -14.08 2.52 0.82
C PHE A 22 -12.89 1.82 1.49
N ARG A 23 -11.95 2.58 2.08
CA ARG A 23 -10.80 1.99 2.79
C ARG A 23 -11.24 1.22 4.02
N GLU A 24 -12.20 1.76 4.77
CA GLU A 24 -12.75 1.13 5.97
C GLU A 24 -13.54 -0.14 5.63
N GLU A 25 -14.38 -0.08 4.60
CA GLU A 25 -15.11 -1.24 4.10
C GLU A 25 -14.14 -2.32 3.62
N LEU A 26 -13.17 -1.96 2.79
CA LEU A 26 -12.18 -2.89 2.26
C LEU A 26 -11.34 -3.51 3.40
N LEU A 27 -10.95 -2.71 4.40
CA LEU A 27 -10.29 -3.21 5.60
C LEU A 27 -11.17 -4.22 6.36
N ASN A 28 -12.45 -3.93 6.55
CA ASN A 28 -13.39 -4.86 7.18
C ASN A 28 -13.51 -6.18 6.39
N PHE A 29 -13.46 -6.13 5.06
CA PHE A 29 -13.38 -7.33 4.23
C PHE A 29 -12.05 -8.09 4.45
N THR A 30 -10.91 -7.41 4.57
CA THR A 30 -9.60 -8.06 4.80
C THR A 30 -9.49 -8.79 6.14
N GLN A 31 -10.30 -8.45 7.15
CA GLN A 31 -10.29 -9.15 8.44
C GLN A 31 -10.67 -10.63 8.32
N ARG A 32 -11.37 -11.00 7.23
CA ARG A 32 -11.76 -12.38 6.93
C ARG A 32 -10.72 -13.14 6.10
N GLY A 33 -9.64 -12.47 5.70
CA GLY A 33 -8.57 -13.04 4.89
C GLY A 33 -7.96 -12.01 3.93
N ARG A 34 -6.80 -12.36 3.38
CA ARG A 34 -6.13 -11.57 2.33
C ARG A 34 -7.03 -11.45 1.10
N ILE A 35 -7.26 -10.23 0.63
CA ILE A 35 -8.20 -9.98 -0.49
C ILE A 35 -7.58 -10.32 -1.84
N LEU A 36 -6.28 -10.07 -2.02
CA LEU A 36 -5.66 -10.21 -3.34
C LEU A 36 -5.24 -11.66 -3.63
N GLN A 37 -4.87 -12.42 -2.59
CA GLN A 37 -4.44 -13.83 -2.69
C GLN A 37 -3.48 -14.13 -3.86
N LEU A 38 -2.59 -13.18 -4.17
CA LEU A 38 -1.72 -13.28 -5.35
C LEU A 38 -0.47 -14.14 -5.13
N SER A 39 -0.24 -14.72 -3.95
CA SER A 39 1.03 -15.43 -3.63
C SER A 39 1.46 -16.46 -4.68
N ASN A 40 0.50 -17.15 -5.29
CA ASN A 40 0.72 -18.17 -6.32
C ASN A 40 0.50 -17.66 -7.76
N PHE A 41 0.22 -16.37 -7.96
CA PHE A 41 0.03 -15.80 -9.29
C PHE A 41 1.33 -15.86 -10.11
N LYS A 42 1.27 -16.54 -11.25
CA LYS A 42 2.42 -16.75 -12.15
C LYS A 42 1.95 -16.87 -13.60
N ASP A 43 2.75 -16.33 -14.51
CA ASP A 43 2.56 -16.36 -15.95
C ASP A 43 3.87 -16.84 -16.57
N ASP A 44 3.90 -18.10 -16.99
CA ASP A 44 5.11 -18.78 -17.49
C ASP A 44 5.27 -18.69 -19.01
N SER A 45 4.51 -17.81 -19.67
CA SER A 45 4.52 -17.66 -21.12
C SER A 45 5.83 -17.09 -21.69
N SER A 46 6.59 -16.34 -20.89
CA SER A 46 7.90 -15.79 -21.26
C SER A 46 8.69 -15.36 -20.02
N PRO A 47 10.03 -15.21 -20.09
CA PRO A 47 10.83 -14.67 -18.99
C PRO A 47 10.33 -13.30 -18.49
N ILE A 48 9.91 -12.44 -19.42
CA ILE A 48 9.32 -11.13 -19.10
C ILE A 48 8.02 -11.30 -18.32
N ALA A 49 7.16 -12.24 -18.72
CA ALA A 49 5.92 -12.55 -17.99
C ALA A 49 6.20 -13.10 -16.58
N TRP A 50 7.28 -13.87 -16.40
CA TRP A 50 7.71 -14.35 -15.09
C TRP A 50 8.14 -13.21 -14.15
N ASP A 51 8.99 -12.30 -14.63
CA ASP A 51 9.40 -11.09 -13.88
C ASP A 51 8.18 -10.20 -13.56
N CYS A 52 7.27 -10.03 -14.54
CA CYS A 52 6.02 -9.29 -14.33
C CYS A 52 5.13 -9.95 -13.26
N SER A 53 5.09 -11.29 -13.21
CA SER A 53 4.36 -12.02 -12.18
C SER A 53 4.99 -11.83 -10.81
N ALA A 54 6.32 -11.83 -10.71
CA ALA A 54 7.00 -11.48 -9.46
C ALA A 54 6.62 -10.07 -9.00
N TRP A 55 6.60 -9.10 -9.91
CA TRP A 55 6.19 -7.73 -9.60
C TRP A 55 4.73 -7.64 -9.14
N VAL A 56 3.79 -8.30 -9.84
CA VAL A 56 2.36 -8.33 -9.47
C VAL A 56 2.17 -8.89 -8.06
N ARG A 57 2.89 -9.95 -7.70
CA ARG A 57 2.86 -10.52 -6.35
C ARG A 57 3.35 -9.55 -5.29
N THR A 58 4.51 -8.94 -5.52
CA THR A 58 5.10 -8.01 -4.55
C THR A 58 4.26 -6.75 -4.39
N TYR A 59 3.71 -6.22 -5.49
CA TYR A 59 2.83 -5.07 -5.44
C TYR A 59 1.50 -5.36 -4.74
N GLY A 60 0.94 -6.57 -4.94
CA GLY A 60 -0.21 -7.03 -4.17
C GLY A 60 0.05 -7.04 -2.66
N LEU A 61 1.21 -7.57 -2.24
CA LEU A 61 1.60 -7.54 -0.83
C LEU A 61 1.73 -6.11 -0.28
N TYR A 62 2.27 -5.19 -1.08
CA TYR A 62 2.33 -3.78 -0.70
C TYR A 62 0.94 -3.16 -0.48
N LEU A 63 -0.04 -3.44 -1.35
CA LEU A 63 -1.40 -2.91 -1.18
C LEU A 63 -2.10 -3.50 0.06
N GLU A 64 -1.88 -4.78 0.36
CA GLU A 64 -2.39 -5.40 1.60
C GLU A 64 -1.75 -4.78 2.83
N GLU A 65 -0.43 -4.58 2.83
CA GLU A 65 0.29 -3.94 3.93
C GLU A 65 -0.12 -2.48 4.14
N ARG A 66 -0.51 -1.77 3.07
CA ARG A 66 -1.05 -0.42 3.17
C ARG A 66 -2.35 -0.39 3.96
N LEU A 67 -3.26 -1.34 3.73
CA LEU A 67 -4.50 -1.47 4.49
C LEU A 67 -4.22 -1.79 5.96
N GLU A 68 -3.25 -2.65 6.21
CA GLU A 68 -2.84 -2.99 7.57
C GLU A 68 -2.20 -1.79 8.30
N CYS A 69 -1.37 -1.02 7.59
CA CYS A 69 -0.82 0.22 8.11
C CYS A 69 -1.95 1.23 8.43
N PHE A 70 -2.94 1.37 7.56
CA PHE A 70 -4.12 2.20 7.80
C PHE A 70 -4.90 1.74 9.05
N ARG A 71 -5.02 0.42 9.28
CA ARG A 71 -5.66 -0.15 10.47
C ARG A 71 -4.98 0.28 11.77
N VAL A 72 -3.65 0.32 11.79
CA VAL A 72 -2.85 0.72 12.95
C VAL A 72 -2.89 2.24 13.13
N LEU A 73 -2.61 3.00 12.08
CA LEU A 73 -2.48 4.46 12.13
C LEU A 73 -3.82 5.19 12.27
N LYS A 74 -4.92 4.61 11.81
CA LYS A 74 -6.26 5.26 11.67
C LYS A 74 -6.28 6.44 10.69
N TYR A 75 -5.25 6.60 9.88
CA TYR A 75 -5.19 7.55 8.76
C TYR A 75 -4.29 7.01 7.64
N ASP A 76 -4.49 7.48 6.41
CA ASP A 76 -3.64 7.12 5.26
C ASP A 76 -2.55 8.19 5.08
N VAL A 77 -1.29 7.75 5.14
CA VAL A 77 -0.10 8.61 5.11
C VAL A 77 0.02 9.39 3.79
N GLU A 78 -0.34 8.79 2.65
CA GLU A 78 -0.24 9.50 1.36
C GLU A 78 -1.42 10.45 1.14
N ALA A 79 -2.64 10.07 1.51
CA ALA A 79 -3.81 10.93 1.42
C ALA A 79 -3.66 12.17 2.31
N GLU A 80 -3.08 12.00 3.50
CA GLU A 80 -2.71 13.11 4.37
C GLU A 80 -1.71 14.04 3.67
N ARG A 81 -0.65 13.49 3.07
CA ARG A 81 0.35 14.29 2.34
C ARG A 81 -0.28 15.08 1.19
N LEU A 82 -1.19 14.46 0.43
CA LEU A 82 -1.88 15.10 -0.69
C LEU A 82 -2.80 16.25 -0.23
N SER A 83 -3.54 16.07 0.88
CA SER A 83 -4.41 17.12 1.43
C SER A 83 -3.62 18.31 2.01
N LYS A 84 -2.38 18.07 2.48
CA LYS A 84 -1.48 19.11 2.99
C LYS A 84 -0.69 19.84 1.90
N GLN A 85 -0.51 19.23 0.71
CA GLN A 85 0.30 19.81 -0.37
C GLN A 85 -0.27 21.11 -0.96
N GLY A 86 -1.56 21.41 -0.73
CA GLY A 86 -2.21 22.67 -1.12
C GLY A 86 -2.21 23.76 -0.03
N GLN A 87 -1.70 23.47 1.17
CA GLN A 87 -1.64 24.42 2.28
C GLN A 87 -0.20 24.95 2.40
N GLY A 88 -0.03 26.27 2.52
CA GLY A 88 1.28 26.93 2.55
C GLY A 88 2.25 26.38 3.61
N PRO A 89 3.54 26.79 3.56
CA PRO A 89 4.64 26.18 4.32
C PRO A 89 4.47 26.15 5.85
N GLU A 90 3.54 26.95 6.39
CA GLU A 90 3.30 27.13 7.83
C GLU A 90 2.45 26.02 8.49
N LYS A 91 1.83 25.09 7.75
CA LYS A 91 0.97 24.00 8.30
C LYS A 91 1.46 22.57 8.00
N GLY A 92 2.77 22.41 7.79
CA GLY A 92 3.33 21.31 7.01
C GLY A 92 3.93 20.11 7.75
N HIS A 93 3.67 19.89 9.05
CA HIS A 93 4.16 18.66 9.71
C HIS A 93 3.21 17.50 9.40
N SER A 94 3.74 16.32 9.04
CA SER A 94 2.90 15.11 8.94
C SER A 94 2.39 14.72 10.33
N ARG A 95 1.22 14.10 10.43
CA ARG A 95 0.68 13.60 11.70
C ARG A 95 1.69 12.75 12.45
N THR A 96 2.45 11.94 11.71
CA THR A 96 3.55 11.13 12.26
C THR A 96 4.61 11.94 13.00
N ARG A 97 4.87 13.20 12.62
CA ARG A 97 5.83 14.09 13.30
C ARG A 97 5.25 14.76 14.54
N GLU A 98 3.93 14.76 14.68
CA GLU A 98 3.20 15.37 15.80
C GLU A 98 2.84 14.35 16.89
N LEU A 99 3.10 13.05 16.67
CA LEU A 99 2.85 11.99 17.64
C LEU A 99 3.73 12.15 18.88
N ASP A 100 3.18 11.80 20.04
CA ASP A 100 3.98 11.61 21.24
C ASP A 100 4.86 10.34 21.13
N SER A 101 5.74 10.14 22.10
CA SER A 101 6.68 9.01 22.08
C SER A 101 5.99 7.65 22.15
N GLN A 102 4.84 7.55 22.83
CA GLN A 102 4.14 6.29 22.99
C GLN A 102 3.43 5.91 21.68
N ASP A 103 2.63 6.84 21.14
CA ASP A 103 1.94 6.67 19.86
C ASP A 103 2.93 6.40 18.71
N LEU A 104 4.09 7.07 18.73
CA LEU A 104 5.13 6.85 17.74
C LEU A 104 5.67 5.42 17.81
N LEU A 105 5.99 4.91 19.01
CA LEU A 105 6.49 3.54 19.18
C LEU A 105 5.46 2.50 18.75
N GLU A 106 4.16 2.77 18.91
CA GLU A 106 3.08 1.91 18.45
C GLU A 106 2.93 1.93 16.91
N GLN A 107 3.07 3.10 16.27
CA GLN A 107 2.88 3.25 14.81
C GLN A 107 4.13 2.92 13.98
N LEU A 108 5.34 3.06 14.55
CA LEU A 108 6.61 2.88 13.84
C LEU A 108 6.74 1.50 13.16
N PRO A 109 6.39 0.37 13.80
CA PRO A 109 6.51 -0.94 13.17
C PRO A 109 5.66 -1.08 11.91
N ALA A 110 4.42 -0.55 11.92
CA ALA A 110 3.53 -0.58 10.77
C ALA A 110 4.08 0.28 9.61
N LEU A 111 4.60 1.46 9.92
CA LEU A 111 5.25 2.35 8.94
C LEU A 111 6.50 1.71 8.33
N GLN A 112 7.36 1.10 9.15
CA GLN A 112 8.56 0.40 8.70
C GLN A 112 8.21 -0.77 7.78
N GLN A 113 7.20 -1.55 8.16
CA GLN A 113 6.74 -2.69 7.38
C GLN A 113 6.14 -2.26 6.04
N LEU A 114 5.32 -1.19 6.01
CA LEU A 114 4.82 -0.60 4.78
C LEU A 114 5.96 -0.18 3.85
N LEU A 115 6.97 0.52 4.39
CA LEU A 115 8.15 0.94 3.63
C LEU A 115 8.93 -0.26 3.10
N TYR A 116 9.13 -1.30 3.92
CA TYR A 116 9.81 -2.53 3.52
C TYR A 116 9.12 -3.19 2.32
N ARG A 117 7.79 -3.31 2.34
CA ARG A 117 7.01 -3.84 1.21
C ARG A 117 7.13 -2.98 -0.04
N LEU A 118 7.07 -1.65 0.11
CA LEU A 118 7.21 -0.72 -1.00
C LEU A 118 8.60 -0.83 -1.66
N VAL A 119 9.67 -0.91 -0.87
CA VAL A 119 11.04 -1.09 -1.38
C VAL A 119 11.16 -2.43 -2.11
N GLY A 120 10.46 -3.47 -1.64
CA GLY A 120 10.38 -4.76 -2.32
C GLY A 120 9.79 -4.70 -3.74
N CYS A 121 8.97 -3.69 -4.06
CA CYS A 121 8.40 -3.49 -5.40
C CYS A 121 9.41 -3.04 -6.46
N ARG A 122 10.69 -2.82 -6.10
CA ARG A 122 11.75 -2.53 -7.07
C ARG A 122 11.83 -3.69 -8.08
N VAL A 123 11.80 -3.33 -9.36
CA VAL A 123 11.87 -4.31 -10.45
C VAL A 123 13.25 -4.97 -10.42
N ILE A 124 13.29 -6.26 -10.09
CA ILE A 124 14.45 -7.10 -10.39
C ILE A 124 14.21 -7.59 -11.82
N ILE A 125 14.75 -6.89 -12.81
CA ILE A 125 14.83 -7.43 -14.17
C ILE A 125 15.97 -8.42 -14.13
N SER A 126 15.67 -9.71 -14.27
CA SER A 126 16.69 -10.73 -14.37
C SER A 126 17.37 -10.55 -15.74
N SER A 127 18.59 -9.98 -15.74
CA SER A 127 19.42 -9.80 -16.94
C SER A 127 20.20 -11.06 -17.28
#